data_AF-A0A535E9B7-F1
#
_entry.id   AF-A0A535E9B7-F1
#
_cell.length_a   1.000
_cell.length_b   1.000
_cell.length_c   1.000
_cell.angle_alpha   90.00
_cell.angle_beta   90.00
_cell.angle_gamma   90.00
#
_symmetry.space_group_name_H-M   'P 1'
#
loop_
_entity.id
_entity.type
_entity.pdbx_description
1 polymer ?
#
loop_
_entity_poly.entity_id
_entity_poly.type
_entity_poly.pdbx_seq_one_letter_code
_entity_poly.pdbx_strand_id
1 'polypeptide(L)'
;GFGKRDVSYDMGLPRPLTVRGRDGAARPATAMEVFRLNDQHAYLRVPADDPLAVGDAVGCGLAHPCTVFDKWRSIPVVDEDYRVLSAVRTYF
;
A
#
# COMPACT_ATOMS: atom_id res chain seq x y z
N GLY A 1 -2.16 -9.67 -0.80
CA GLY A 1 -3.49 -9.04 -0.87
C GLY A 1 -3.38 -7.64 -0.32
N PHE A 2 -4.38 -6.80 -0.59
CA PHE A 2 -4.47 -5.46 -0.01
C PHE A 2 -5.96 -5.09 0.06
N GLY A 3 -6.55 -5.20 1.25
CA GLY A 3 -7.97 -4.97 1.50
C GLY A 3 -8.27 -4.58 2.94
N LYS A 4 -9.53 -4.68 3.36
CA LYS A 4 -9.98 -4.30 4.71
C LYS A 4 -9.25 -5.07 5.82
N ARG A 5 -8.66 -6.23 5.54
CA ARG A 5 -7.84 -6.98 6.51
C ARG A 5 -6.42 -6.46 6.66
N ASP A 6 -5.95 -5.65 5.70
CA ASP A 6 -4.56 -5.15 5.66
C ASP A 6 -4.49 -3.66 5.97
N VAL A 7 -5.56 -2.89 5.72
CA VAL A 7 -5.57 -1.44 5.90
C VAL A 7 -6.81 -0.92 6.60
N SER A 8 -6.65 0.18 7.32
CA SER A 8 -7.76 0.90 7.95
C SER A 8 -8.36 1.91 6.97
N TYR A 9 -9.68 2.09 7.09
CA TYR A 9 -10.52 2.85 6.17
C TYR A 9 -11.56 3.70 6.91
N ASP A 10 -11.41 3.79 8.24
CA ASP A 10 -12.26 4.52 9.17
C ASP A 10 -12.19 6.04 8.97
N MET A 11 -11.01 6.56 8.60
CA MET A 11 -10.76 7.98 8.36
C MET A 11 -10.37 8.31 6.92
N GLY A 12 -10.70 7.42 5.97
CA GLY A 12 -10.45 7.61 4.54
C GLY A 12 -9.80 6.40 3.88
N LEU A 13 -9.92 6.32 2.56
CA LEU A 13 -9.32 5.24 1.78
C LEU A 13 -7.80 5.43 1.64
N PRO A 14 -7.02 4.34 1.52
CA PRO A 14 -5.60 4.42 1.21
C PRO A 14 -5.34 5.22 -0.06
N ARG A 15 -4.30 6.06 -0.06
CA ARG A 15 -3.91 6.88 -1.21
C ARG A 15 -2.71 6.26 -1.91
N PRO A 16 -2.78 5.94 -3.21
CA PRO A 16 -1.60 5.55 -3.97
C PRO A 16 -0.55 6.66 -3.94
N LEU A 17 0.71 6.30 -3.71
CA LEU A 17 1.84 7.21 -3.65
C LEU A 17 2.92 6.83 -4.66
N THR A 18 3.22 5.54 -4.77
CA THR A 18 4.28 5.03 -5.65
C THR A 18 3.84 3.79 -6.40
N VAL A 19 4.44 3.57 -7.57
CA VAL A 19 4.40 2.32 -8.31
C VAL A 19 5.85 1.85 -8.44
N ARG A 20 6.11 0.59 -8.12
CA ARG A 20 7.40 -0.06 -8.32
C ARG A 20 7.25 -1.20 -9.32
N GLY A 21 7.97 -1.08 -10.43
CA GLY A 21 8.04 -2.10 -11.47
C GLY A 21 8.84 -3.31 -11.05
N ARG A 22 8.74 -4.40 -11.83
CA ARG A 22 9.52 -5.64 -11.60
C ARG A 22 11.03 -5.46 -11.77
N ASP A 23 11.46 -4.42 -12.48
CA ASP A 23 12.85 -3.99 -12.58
C ASP A 23 13.37 -3.30 -11.31
N GLY A 24 12.49 -3.08 -10.33
CA GLY A 24 12.79 -2.40 -9.07
C GLY A 24 12.71 -0.88 -9.17
N ALA A 25 12.49 -0.29 -10.35
CA ALA A 25 12.35 1.15 -10.50
C ALA A 25 11.04 1.63 -9.87
N ALA A 26 11.12 2.72 -9.10
CA ALA A 26 9.95 3.35 -8.47
C ALA A 26 9.61 4.66 -9.17
N ARG A 27 8.31 4.91 -9.36
CA ARG A 27 7.76 6.17 -9.87
C ARG A 27 6.58 6.64 -9.02
N PRO A 28 6.21 7.93 -9.06
CA PRO A 28 4.98 8.41 -8.44
C PRO A 28 3.73 7.74 -9.02
N ALA A 29 2.74 7.47 -8.17
CA ALA A 29 1.41 6.99 -8.57
C ALA A 29 0.48 8.17 -8.93
N THR A 30 0.85 8.91 -9.97
CA THR A 30 0.13 10.13 -10.40
C THR A 30 -1.27 9.82 -10.90
N ALA A 31 -2.27 10.60 -10.47
CA ALA A 31 -3.67 10.49 -10.89
C ALA A 31 -4.29 9.09 -10.68
N MET A 32 -3.75 8.31 -9.74
CA MET A 32 -4.32 7.03 -9.31
C MET A 32 -5.16 7.21 -8.04
N GLU A 33 -6.22 6.41 -7.90
CA GLU A 33 -7.14 6.50 -6.77
C GLU A 33 -7.66 5.12 -6.36
N VAL A 34 -7.51 4.77 -5.07
CA VAL A 34 -8.27 3.65 -4.50
C VAL A 34 -9.67 4.16 -4.18
N PHE A 35 -10.68 3.61 -4.86
CA PHE A 35 -12.07 4.06 -4.69
C PHE A 35 -12.96 3.04 -3.98
N ARG A 36 -12.46 1.83 -3.73
CA ARG A 36 -13.20 0.78 -2.99
C ARG A 36 -12.24 -0.25 -2.40
N LEU A 37 -12.63 -0.80 -1.24
CA LEU A 37 -11.99 -1.95 -0.61
C LEU A 37 -12.98 -3.10 -0.41
N ASN A 38 -12.55 -4.31 -0.76
CA ASN A 38 -13.09 -5.58 -0.30
C ASN A 38 -12.19 -6.16 0.80
N ASP A 39 -12.50 -7.35 1.30
CA ASP A 39 -11.74 -7.98 2.39
C ASP A 39 -10.26 -8.16 2.10
N GLN A 40 -9.92 -8.55 0.87
CA GLN A 40 -8.56 -8.90 0.44
C GLN A 40 -8.04 -8.09 -0.76
N HIS A 41 -8.89 -7.20 -1.30
CA HIS A 41 -8.63 -6.52 -2.56
C HIS A 41 -9.03 -5.04 -2.48
N ALA A 42 -8.32 -4.21 -3.24
CA ALA A 42 -8.64 -2.82 -3.50
C ALA A 42 -8.95 -2.63 -4.98
N TYR A 43 -9.86 -1.70 -5.26
CA TYR A 43 -10.12 -1.24 -6.62
C TYR A 43 -9.35 0.06 -6.84
N LEU A 44 -8.44 0.02 -7.80
CA LEU A 44 -7.58 1.13 -8.18
C LEU A 44 -8.06 1.69 -9.53
N ARG A 45 -8.37 2.98 -9.57
CA ARG A 45 -8.54 3.73 -10.80
C ARG A 45 -7.17 4.17 -11.29
N VAL A 46 -6.92 3.96 -12.57
CA VAL A 46 -5.63 4.18 -13.23
C VAL A 46 -5.88 4.93 -14.55
N PRO A 47 -5.06 5.91 -14.94
CA PRO A 47 -5.12 6.51 -16.27
C PRO A 47 -4.97 5.45 -17.37
N ALA A 48 -5.68 5.61 -18.49
CA ALA A 48 -5.73 4.59 -19.55
C ALA A 48 -4.38 4.33 -20.22
N ASP A 49 -3.49 5.31 -20.20
CA ASP A 49 -2.15 5.32 -20.78
C ASP A 49 -1.04 5.06 -19.75
N ASP A 50 -1.39 4.85 -18.48
CA ASP A 50 -0.41 4.55 -17.44
C ASP A 50 0.18 3.14 -17.64
N PRO A 51 1.51 2.96 -17.53
CA PRO A 51 2.17 1.69 -17.85
C PRO A 51 2.07 0.63 -16.74
N LEU A 52 1.22 0.82 -15.71
CA LEU A 52 1.04 -0.14 -14.63
C LEU A 52 0.66 -1.53 -15.17
N ALA A 53 1.42 -2.55 -14.76
CA ALA A 53 1.23 -3.92 -15.21
C ALA A 53 0.94 -4.88 -14.06
N VAL A 54 0.38 -6.04 -14.40
CA VAL A 54 0.21 -7.14 -13.44
C VAL A 54 1.57 -7.57 -12.91
N GLY A 55 1.72 -7.56 -11.58
CA GLY A 55 2.96 -7.91 -10.89
C GLY A 55 3.75 -6.70 -10.39
N ASP A 56 3.37 -5.49 -10.77
CA ASP A 56 3.91 -4.26 -10.17
C ASP A 56 3.37 -4.06 -8.75
N ALA A 57 4.15 -3.40 -7.91
CA ALA A 57 3.76 -3.08 -6.55
C ALA A 57 3.30 -1.62 -6.45
N VAL A 58 2.18 -1.38 -5.77
CA VAL A 58 1.69 -0.02 -5.49
C VAL A 58 1.90 0.29 -4.01
N GLY A 59 2.67 1.33 -3.71
CA GLY A 59 2.84 1.85 -2.37
C GLY A 59 1.70 2.81 -2.03
N CYS A 60 0.99 2.55 -0.93
CA CYS A 60 -0.14 3.36 -0.49
C CYS A 60 0.16 4.03 0.85
N GLY A 61 -0.18 5.32 0.95
CA GLY A 61 -0.28 6.04 2.21
C GLY A 61 -1.63 5.80 2.87
N LEU A 62 -1.65 5.78 4.20
CA LEU A 62 -2.88 5.67 5.00
C LEU A 62 -3.25 7.03 5.57
N ALA A 63 -4.54 7.34 5.60
CA ALA A 63 -5.03 8.59 6.17
C ALA A 63 -4.69 8.70 7.68
N HIS A 64 -4.84 7.59 8.41
CA HIS A 64 -4.50 7.51 9.82
C HIS A 64 -3.66 6.25 10.11
N PRO A 65 -2.32 6.35 10.14
CA PRO A 65 -1.47 5.17 10.23
C PRO A 65 -1.58 4.44 11.56
N CYS A 66 -1.94 5.09 12.67
CA CYS A 66 -2.01 4.38 13.96
C CYS A 66 -3.21 3.43 14.06
N THR A 67 -4.27 3.60 13.27
CA THR A 67 -5.46 2.73 13.32
C THR A 67 -5.28 1.43 12.56
N VAL A 68 -4.11 1.18 11.95
CA VAL A 68 -3.82 -0.04 11.17
C VAL A 68 -3.00 -1.07 11.96
N PHE A 69 -2.43 -0.69 13.10
CA PHE A 69 -1.44 -1.51 13.79
C PHE A 69 -2.01 -2.84 14.31
N ASP A 70 -3.31 -2.88 14.65
CA ASP A 70 -4.04 -4.08 15.06
C ASP A 70 -4.23 -5.10 13.92
N LYS A 71 -4.12 -4.65 12.66
CA LYS A 71 -4.24 -5.51 11.47
C LYS A 71 -2.95 -6.27 11.15
N TRP A 72 -1.83 -5.80 11.68
CA TRP A 72 -0.50 -6.33 11.35
C TRP A 72 0.18 -6.89 12.58
N ARG A 73 0.37 -8.21 12.66
CA ARG A 73 1.11 -8.85 13.75
C ARG A 73 2.60 -8.46 13.79
N SER A 74 3.15 -8.08 12.64
CA SER A 74 4.54 -7.68 12.48
C SER A 74 4.66 -6.66 11.34
N ILE A 75 5.32 -5.53 11.59
CA ILE A 75 5.52 -4.44 10.63
C ILE A 75 7.01 -4.35 10.31
N PRO A 76 7.45 -4.53 9.05
CA PRO A 76 8.85 -4.40 8.68
C PRO A 76 9.33 -2.94 8.82
N VAL A 77 10.55 -2.77 9.32
CA VAL A 77 11.29 -1.50 9.25
C VAL A 77 12.33 -1.64 8.14
N VAL A 78 12.37 -0.66 7.23
CA VAL A 78 13.24 -0.70 6.05
C VAL A 78 14.16 0.51 5.97
N ASP A 79 15.28 0.35 5.27
CA ASP A 79 16.13 1.47 4.83
C ASP A 79 15.54 2.18 3.58
N GLU A 80 16.25 3.19 3.09
CA GLU A 80 15.89 3.98 1.91
C GLU A 80 15.85 3.14 0.61
N ASP A 81 16.59 2.03 0.59
CA ASP A 81 16.62 1.06 -0.51
C ASP A 81 15.56 -0.05 -0.35
N TYR A 82 14.66 0.08 0.64
CA TYR A 82 13.62 -0.87 0.99
C TYR A 82 14.14 -2.25 1.45
N ARG A 83 15.38 -2.34 1.94
CA ARG A 83 15.88 -3.56 2.60
C ARG A 83 15.32 -3.64 4.02
N VAL A 84 14.87 -4.82 4.42
CA VAL A 84 14.35 -5.04 5.78
C VAL A 84 15.51 -5.04 6.77
N LEU A 85 15.47 -4.10 7.71
CA LEU A 85 16.45 -3.97 8.78
C LEU A 85 16.00 -4.71 10.05
N SER A 86 14.71 -4.62 10.37
CA SER A 86 14.10 -5.23 11.55
C SER A 86 12.58 -5.33 11.38
N ALA A 87 11.88 -5.78 12.42
CA ALA A 87 10.42 -5.80 12.44
C ALA A 87 9.87 -5.40 13.82
N VAL A 88 8.80 -4.60 13.81
CA VAL A 88 8.04 -4.23 15.00
C VAL A 88 6.92 -5.24 15.18
N ARG A 89 6.95 -5.99 16.28
CA ARG A 89 5.86 -6.87 16.67
C ARG A 89 4.80 -6.07 17.43
N THR A 90 3.54 -6.29 17.07
CA THR A 90 2.39 -5.67 17.74
C THR A 90 1.69 -6.68 18.65
N TYR A 91 0.97 -6.17 19.65
CA TYR A 91 0.23 -6.97 20.62
C TYR A 91 -1.17 -6.37 20.78
N PHE A 92 -2.11 -6.87 19.98
CA PHE A 92 -3.53 -6.50 19.95
C PHE A 92 -4.41 -7.74 20.06
#